data_AF-A0A7C1LZF8-F1
#
_entry.id   AF-A0A7C1LZF8-F1
#
_cell.length_a   1.000
_cell.length_b   1.000
_cell.length_c   1.000
_cell.angle_alpha   90.00
_cell.angle_beta   90.00
_cell.angle_gamma   90.00
#
_symmetry.space_group_name_H-M   'P 1'
#
loop_
_entity.id
_entity.type
_entity.pdbx_description
1 polymer ?
#
loop_
_entity_poly.entity_id
_entity_poly.type
_entity_poly.pdbx_seq_one_letter_code
_entity_poly.pdbx_strand_id
1 'polypeptide(L)'
;MVKDLVKVDEKDRFIVEQKVDQFLTEAKAIEIVDDDIYQYAGELLDQEKAIYKFVEKTYEKTKKALNKAKAELMELIHLHIDPLDEAEKILKSKRSVWHVAQEEIRRKERIRVEAELRKQEEERRLDEAIETGDDSILEEPIFIPAVPVREIPKEKGHSFRDDWKSKVVNPALVPFPAYWVIDEKKIEKVVKATKGAVTIPGVKIWKEEIEAVRSK
;
A
#
# COMPACT_ATOMS: atom_id res chain seq x y z
N MET A 1 -18.02 -11.32 -26.52
CA MET A 1 -16.72 -10.68 -26.24
C MET A 1 -15.92 -11.25 -25.06
N VAL A 2 -16.51 -11.77 -23.96
CA VAL A 2 -15.76 -12.65 -23.02
C VAL A 2 -16.05 -14.13 -23.27
N LYS A 3 -17.27 -14.45 -23.72
CA LYS A 3 -17.69 -15.82 -24.08
C LYS A 3 -16.84 -16.45 -25.20
N ASP A 4 -16.27 -15.63 -26.08
CA ASP A 4 -15.51 -16.10 -27.26
C ASP A 4 -14.05 -16.49 -26.93
N LEU A 5 -13.53 -16.05 -25.77
CA LEU A 5 -12.22 -16.47 -25.25
C LEU A 5 -12.28 -17.76 -24.42
N VAL A 6 -13.49 -18.19 -24.05
CA VAL A 6 -13.74 -19.39 -23.25
C VAL A 6 -14.03 -20.54 -24.22
N LYS A 7 -12.97 -21.23 -24.67
CA LYS A 7 -13.09 -22.48 -25.43
C LYS A 7 -13.57 -23.61 -24.52
N VAL A 8 -14.83 -23.54 -24.10
CA VAL A 8 -15.54 -24.63 -23.42
C VAL A 8 -16.51 -25.23 -24.43
N ASP A 9 -16.63 -26.55 -24.42
CA ASP A 9 -17.57 -27.26 -25.27
C ASP A 9 -19.00 -26.73 -24.99
N GLU A 10 -19.70 -26.29 -26.05
CA GLU A 10 -21.04 -25.71 -25.91
C GLU A 10 -22.03 -26.67 -25.25
N LYS A 11 -21.82 -27.99 -25.42
CA LYS A 11 -22.62 -29.03 -24.79
C LYS A 11 -22.37 -29.09 -23.28
N ASP A 12 -21.11 -29.05 -22.85
CA ASP A 12 -20.78 -29.09 -21.42
C ASP A 12 -21.27 -27.83 -20.70
N ARG A 13 -21.19 -26.67 -21.36
CA ARG A 13 -21.75 -25.42 -20.84
C ARG A 13 -23.26 -25.50 -20.70
N PHE A 14 -23.96 -26.01 -21.71
CA PHE A 14 -25.41 -26.19 -21.66
C PHE A 14 -25.83 -27.12 -20.51
N ILE A 15 -25.09 -28.23 -20.30
CA ILE A 15 -25.35 -29.16 -19.18
C ILE A 15 -25.15 -28.48 -17.82
N VAL A 16 -24.11 -27.63 -17.68
CA VAL A 16 -23.90 -26.84 -16.46
C VAL A 16 -25.09 -25.91 -16.21
N GLU A 17 -25.50 -25.12 -17.22
CA GLU A 17 -26.60 -24.16 -17.12
C GLU A 17 -27.90 -24.90 -16.70
N GLN A 18 -28.23 -26.02 -17.34
CA GLN A 18 -29.41 -26.82 -16.99
C GLN A 18 -29.38 -27.35 -15.54
N LYS A 19 -28.24 -27.92 -15.10
CA LYS A 19 -28.13 -28.46 -13.73
C LYS A 19 -28.27 -27.38 -12.66
N VAL A 20 -27.68 -26.22 -12.89
CA VAL A 20 -27.74 -25.09 -11.96
C VAL A 20 -29.17 -24.54 -11.87
N ASP A 21 -29.84 -24.37 -13.01
CA ASP A 21 -31.21 -23.84 -13.05
C ASP A 21 -32.23 -24.80 -12.41
N GLN A 22 -32.08 -26.11 -12.67
CA GLN A 22 -32.91 -27.14 -12.04
C GLN A 22 -32.74 -27.15 -10.53
N PHE A 23 -31.49 -27.18 -10.05
CA PHE A 23 -31.20 -27.19 -8.62
C PHE A 23 -31.71 -25.92 -7.92
N LEU A 24 -31.51 -24.74 -8.53
CA LEU A 24 -32.00 -23.48 -7.98
C LEU A 24 -33.53 -23.44 -7.89
N THR A 25 -34.23 -24.03 -8.85
CA THR A 25 -35.69 -24.10 -8.85
C THR A 25 -36.18 -25.00 -7.72
N GLU A 26 -35.56 -26.16 -7.56
CA GLU A 26 -35.87 -27.13 -6.50
C GLU A 26 -35.58 -26.57 -5.11
N ALA A 27 -34.41 -25.94 -4.92
CA ALA A 27 -34.03 -25.31 -3.65
C ALA A 27 -34.94 -24.13 -3.27
N LYS A 28 -35.59 -23.45 -4.23
CA LYS A 28 -36.57 -22.40 -3.96
C LYS A 28 -37.95 -22.95 -3.59
N ALA A 29 -38.28 -24.16 -4.04
CA ALA A 29 -39.58 -24.77 -3.83
C ALA A 29 -39.67 -25.53 -2.51
N ILE A 30 -38.54 -25.87 -1.89
CA ILE A 30 -38.51 -26.63 -0.64
C ILE A 30 -38.87 -25.74 0.56
N GLU A 31 -39.86 -26.17 1.35
CA GLU A 31 -40.19 -25.60 2.65
C GLU A 31 -39.97 -26.67 3.72
N ILE A 32 -39.01 -26.45 4.62
CA ILE A 32 -38.68 -27.43 5.67
C ILE A 32 -39.74 -27.36 6.77
N VAL A 33 -40.68 -28.30 6.75
CA VAL A 33 -41.81 -28.37 7.71
C VAL A 33 -41.81 -29.63 8.57
N ASP A 34 -40.99 -30.62 8.24
CA ASP A 34 -40.83 -31.87 8.98
C ASP A 34 -39.40 -32.45 8.88
N ASP A 35 -39.16 -33.52 9.64
CA ASP A 35 -37.85 -34.18 9.73
C ASP A 35 -37.44 -34.86 8.41
N ASP A 36 -38.39 -35.32 7.60
CA ASP A 36 -38.13 -35.99 6.33
C ASP A 36 -37.66 -34.96 5.27
N ILE A 37 -38.30 -33.80 5.21
CA ILE A 37 -37.90 -32.69 4.34
C ILE A 37 -36.58 -32.09 4.81
N TYR A 38 -36.32 -32.03 6.12
CA TYR A 38 -35.01 -31.63 6.64
C TYR A 38 -33.89 -32.57 6.17
N GLN A 39 -34.10 -33.88 6.23
CA GLN A 39 -33.12 -34.86 5.71
C GLN A 39 -32.94 -34.73 4.20
N TYR A 40 -34.03 -34.54 3.45
CA TYR A 40 -33.99 -34.33 2.00
C TYR A 40 -33.21 -33.06 1.62
N ALA A 41 -33.40 -31.96 2.37
CA ALA A 41 -32.63 -30.73 2.17
C ALA A 41 -31.11 -30.99 2.36
N GLY A 42 -30.74 -31.83 3.34
CA GLY A 42 -29.36 -32.29 3.52
C GLY A 42 -28.80 -33.05 2.30
N GLU A 43 -29.61 -33.93 1.68
CA GLU A 43 -29.23 -34.63 0.45
C GLU A 43 -29.09 -33.67 -0.74
N LEU A 44 -29.98 -32.68 -0.87
CA LEU A 44 -29.87 -31.63 -1.88
C LEU A 44 -28.58 -30.84 -1.73
N LEU A 45 -28.17 -30.51 -0.50
CA LEU A 45 -26.89 -29.86 -0.25
C LEU A 45 -25.68 -30.72 -0.66
N ASP A 46 -25.77 -32.05 -0.60
CA ASP A 46 -24.73 -32.93 -1.13
C ASP A 46 -24.73 -32.98 -2.67
N GLN A 47 -25.90 -32.91 -3.30
CA GLN A 47 -26.04 -32.79 -4.77
C GLN A 47 -25.49 -31.45 -5.28
N GLU A 48 -25.73 -30.35 -4.56
CA GLU A 48 -25.18 -29.02 -4.83
C GLU A 48 -23.67 -29.06 -4.98
N LYS A 49 -22.97 -29.70 -4.04
CA LYS A 49 -21.50 -29.84 -4.11
C LYS A 49 -21.04 -30.63 -5.32
N ALA A 50 -21.80 -31.65 -5.71
CA ALA A 50 -21.48 -32.43 -6.90
C ALA A 50 -21.61 -31.56 -8.16
N ILE A 51 -22.63 -30.69 -8.22
CA ILE A 51 -22.78 -29.67 -9.27
C ILE A 51 -21.61 -28.69 -9.22
N TYR A 52 -21.22 -28.17 -8.06
CA TYR A 52 -20.03 -27.31 -7.92
C TYR A 52 -18.77 -27.96 -8.49
N LYS A 53 -18.46 -29.20 -8.10
CA LYS A 53 -17.30 -29.95 -8.63
C LYS A 53 -17.39 -30.14 -10.14
N PHE A 54 -18.59 -30.40 -10.67
CA PHE A 54 -18.81 -30.52 -12.11
C PHE A 54 -18.53 -29.20 -12.84
N VAL A 55 -19.04 -28.08 -12.33
CA VAL A 55 -18.77 -26.73 -12.85
C VAL A 55 -17.27 -26.45 -12.86
N GLU A 56 -16.58 -26.64 -11.73
CA GLU A 56 -15.14 -26.41 -11.62
C GLU A 56 -14.36 -27.21 -12.66
N LYS A 57 -14.68 -28.50 -12.81
CA LYS A 57 -14.04 -29.39 -13.79
C LYS A 57 -14.28 -28.94 -15.23
N THR A 58 -15.50 -28.52 -15.57
CA THR A 58 -15.85 -28.03 -16.92
C THR A 58 -15.01 -26.81 -17.31
N TYR A 59 -14.76 -25.90 -16.37
CA TYR A 59 -14.00 -24.67 -16.63
C TYR A 59 -12.50 -24.77 -16.29
N GLU A 60 -12.03 -25.87 -15.71
CA GLU A 60 -10.67 -26.02 -15.20
C GLU A 60 -9.61 -25.79 -16.29
N LYS A 61 -9.80 -26.40 -17.45
CA LYS A 61 -8.87 -26.29 -18.59
C LYS A 61 -8.73 -24.84 -19.06
N THR A 62 -9.86 -24.15 -19.21
CA THR A 62 -9.90 -22.73 -19.62
C THR A 62 -9.28 -21.83 -18.56
N LYS A 63 -9.60 -22.05 -17.28
CA LYS A 63 -9.01 -21.34 -16.15
C LYS A 63 -7.49 -21.47 -16.14
N LYS A 64 -6.96 -22.68 -16.32
CA LYS A 64 -5.51 -22.94 -16.42
C LYS A 64 -4.88 -22.23 -17.62
N ALA A 65 -5.52 -22.29 -18.79
CA ALA A 65 -5.02 -21.63 -19.99
C ALA A 65 -4.96 -20.10 -19.83
N LEU A 66 -6.00 -19.49 -19.27
CA LEU A 66 -6.05 -18.05 -19.00
C LEU A 66 -5.04 -17.61 -17.95
N ASN A 67 -4.89 -18.38 -16.86
CA ASN A 67 -3.89 -18.09 -15.84
C ASN A 67 -2.47 -18.16 -16.41
N LYS A 68 -2.19 -19.14 -17.27
CA LYS A 68 -0.91 -19.25 -17.98
C LYS A 68 -0.67 -18.06 -18.91
N ALA A 69 -1.64 -17.73 -19.77
CA ALA A 69 -1.51 -16.59 -20.69
C ALA A 69 -1.35 -15.26 -19.95
N LYS A 70 -2.05 -15.09 -18.81
CA LYS A 70 -1.87 -13.93 -17.94
C LYS A 70 -0.45 -13.89 -17.37
N ALA A 71 0.07 -15.01 -16.88
CA ALA A 71 1.43 -15.07 -16.34
C ALA A 71 2.47 -14.71 -17.41
N GLU A 72 2.38 -15.31 -18.60
CA GLU A 72 3.27 -15.03 -19.73
C GLU A 72 3.21 -13.55 -20.17
N LEU A 73 2.00 -12.97 -20.23
CA LEU A 73 1.84 -11.54 -20.54
C LEU A 73 2.47 -10.65 -19.45
N MET A 74 2.25 -10.97 -18.18
CA MET A 74 2.86 -10.22 -17.08
C MET A 74 4.39 -10.32 -17.10
N GLU A 75 4.96 -11.47 -17.45
CA GLU A 75 6.41 -11.63 -17.63
C GLU A 75 6.94 -10.74 -18.76
N LEU A 76 6.25 -10.69 -19.90
CA LEU A 76 6.62 -9.77 -21.01
C LEU A 76 6.52 -8.31 -20.60
N ILE A 77 5.49 -7.95 -19.82
CA ILE A 77 5.34 -6.59 -19.30
C ILE A 77 6.49 -6.25 -18.35
N HIS A 78 6.79 -7.13 -17.38
CA HIS A 78 7.87 -6.92 -16.41
C HIS A 78 9.25 -6.85 -17.08
N LEU A 79 9.49 -7.63 -18.13
CA LEU A 79 10.73 -7.57 -18.91
C LEU A 79 11.03 -6.15 -19.42
N HIS A 80 10.00 -5.34 -19.70
CA HIS A 80 10.14 -3.98 -20.19
C HIS A 80 9.97 -2.91 -19.11
N ILE A 81 9.08 -3.12 -18.14
CA ILE A 81 8.84 -2.16 -17.05
C ILE A 81 9.95 -2.19 -16.01
N ASP A 82 10.45 -3.36 -15.61
CA ASP A 82 11.43 -3.46 -14.53
C ASP A 82 12.74 -2.69 -14.84
N PRO A 83 13.30 -2.74 -16.07
CA PRO A 83 14.47 -1.91 -16.41
C PRO A 83 14.17 -0.42 -16.41
N LEU A 84 12.95 -0.01 -16.74
CA LEU A 84 12.53 1.41 -16.70
C LEU A 84 12.38 1.89 -15.26
N ASP A 85 11.78 1.08 -14.38
CA ASP A 85 11.69 1.36 -12.95
C ASP A 85 13.09 1.47 -12.32
N GLU A 86 14.01 0.60 -12.71
CA GLU A 86 15.40 0.65 -12.24
C GLU A 86 16.13 1.89 -12.77
N ALA A 87 15.97 2.22 -14.06
CA ALA A 87 16.50 3.44 -14.64
C ALA A 87 15.97 4.70 -13.92
N GLU A 88 14.67 4.73 -13.61
CA GLU A 88 14.04 5.82 -12.87
C GLU A 88 14.64 5.96 -11.47
N LYS A 89 14.80 4.86 -10.72
CA LYS A 89 15.45 4.86 -9.39
C LYS A 89 16.87 5.40 -9.47
N ILE A 90 17.66 4.94 -10.44
CA ILE A 90 19.04 5.40 -10.65
C ILE A 90 19.07 6.90 -10.93
N LEU A 91 18.21 7.39 -11.82
CA LEU A 91 18.15 8.81 -12.17
C LEU A 91 17.70 9.66 -10.98
N LYS A 92 16.64 9.26 -10.26
CA LYS A 92 16.18 9.96 -9.05
C LYS A 92 17.26 10.03 -7.99
N SER A 93 17.98 8.93 -7.75
CA SER A 93 19.09 8.88 -6.80
C SER A 93 20.21 9.85 -7.19
N LYS A 94 20.68 9.80 -8.44
CA LYS A 94 21.71 10.73 -8.96
C LYS A 94 21.29 12.19 -8.85
N ARG A 95 20.04 12.50 -9.23
CA ARG A 95 19.48 13.86 -9.13
C ARG A 95 19.39 14.33 -7.67
N SER A 96 18.98 13.46 -6.76
CA SER A 96 18.91 13.77 -5.33
C SER A 96 20.29 14.08 -4.75
N VAL A 97 21.30 13.26 -5.06
CA VAL A 97 22.69 13.49 -4.61
C VAL A 97 23.22 14.82 -5.13
N TRP A 98 23.02 15.11 -6.42
CA TRP A 98 23.43 16.39 -7.01
C TRP A 98 22.69 17.57 -6.38
N HIS A 99 21.36 17.47 -6.20
CA HIS A 99 20.55 18.53 -5.60
C HIS A 99 21.01 18.87 -4.18
N VAL A 100 21.26 17.86 -3.34
CA VAL A 100 21.81 18.05 -1.99
C VAL A 100 23.19 18.73 -2.04
N ALA A 101 24.07 18.31 -2.95
CA ALA A 101 25.37 18.94 -3.11
C ALA A 101 25.28 20.40 -3.57
N GLN A 102 24.36 20.73 -4.48
CA GLN A 102 24.13 22.10 -4.93
C GLN A 102 23.56 22.99 -3.82
N GLU A 103 22.61 22.50 -3.04
CA GLU A 103 22.09 23.24 -1.89
C GLU A 103 23.19 23.50 -0.84
N GLU A 104 24.10 22.55 -0.62
CA GLU A 104 25.23 22.75 0.31
C GLU A 104 26.25 23.78 -0.23
N ILE A 105 26.58 23.74 -1.52
CA ILE A 105 27.44 24.75 -2.15
C ILE A 105 26.81 26.14 -2.03
N ARG A 106 25.53 26.25 -2.36
CA ARG A 106 24.76 27.49 -2.25
C ARG A 106 24.71 28.01 -0.82
N ARG A 107 24.51 27.13 0.17
CA ARG A 107 24.53 27.49 1.59
C ARG A 107 25.89 28.03 2.01
N LYS A 108 26.97 27.37 1.61
CA LYS A 108 28.35 27.82 1.91
C LYS A 108 28.68 29.16 1.25
N GLU A 109 28.27 29.34 -0.01
CA GLU A 109 28.50 30.59 -0.73
C GLU A 109 27.73 31.75 -0.09
N ARG A 110 26.46 31.53 0.29
CA ARG A 110 25.69 32.52 1.07
C ARG A 110 26.43 32.94 2.34
N ILE A 111 26.86 31.98 3.16
CA ILE A 111 27.58 32.25 4.40
C ILE A 111 28.88 33.02 4.14
N ARG A 112 29.63 32.66 3.09
CA ARG A 112 30.90 33.31 2.74
C ARG A 112 30.68 34.77 2.33
N VAL A 113 29.74 35.03 1.42
CA VAL A 113 29.47 36.39 0.94
C VAL A 113 28.86 37.25 2.03
N GLU A 114 27.98 36.69 2.87
CA GLU A 114 27.44 37.40 4.03
C GLU A 114 28.54 37.78 5.03
N ALA A 115 29.49 36.88 5.31
CA ALA A 115 30.63 37.18 6.16
C ALA A 115 31.55 38.26 5.57
N GLU A 116 31.80 38.23 4.26
CA GLU A 116 32.61 39.24 3.58
C GLU A 116 31.93 40.62 3.59
N LEU A 117 30.63 40.69 3.27
CA LEU A 117 29.86 41.92 3.34
C LEU A 117 29.79 42.47 4.77
N ARG A 118 29.65 41.60 5.78
CA ARG A 118 29.71 42.00 7.18
C ARG A 118 31.03 42.67 7.51
N LYS A 119 32.14 42.04 7.13
CA LYS A 119 33.48 42.54 7.40
C LYS A 119 33.73 43.89 6.71
N GLN A 120 33.28 44.05 5.47
CA GLN A 120 33.40 45.32 4.74
C GLN A 120 32.57 46.43 5.39
N GLU A 121 31.37 46.13 5.89
CA GLU A 121 30.55 47.11 6.60
C GLU A 121 31.15 47.44 7.97
N GLU A 122 31.67 46.45 8.71
CA GLU A 122 32.42 46.68 9.96
C GLU A 122 33.63 47.60 9.73
N GLU A 123 34.41 47.36 8.68
CA GLU A 123 35.58 48.16 8.31
C GLU A 123 35.19 49.58 7.90
N ARG A 124 34.14 49.74 7.07
CA ARG A 124 33.63 51.07 6.68
C ARG A 124 33.18 51.89 7.89
N ARG A 125 32.50 51.27 8.85
CA ARG A 125 32.01 51.95 10.06
C ARG A 125 33.14 52.29 11.03
N LEU A 126 34.16 51.44 11.11
CA LEU A 126 35.37 51.73 11.88
C LEU A 126 36.11 52.94 11.31
N ASP A 127 36.29 53.00 9.98
CA ASP A 127 36.90 54.15 9.32
C ASP A 127 36.08 55.43 9.52
N GLU A 128 34.75 55.33 9.40
CA GLU A 128 33.83 56.47 9.62
C GLU A 128 33.87 56.97 11.07
N ALA A 129 33.90 56.07 12.06
CA ALA A 129 34.03 56.44 13.47
C ALA A 129 35.39 57.11 13.77
N ILE A 130 36.47 56.64 13.16
CA ILE A 130 37.80 57.25 13.29
C ILE A 130 37.83 58.65 12.65
N GLU A 131 37.21 58.82 11.48
CA GLU A 131 37.20 60.10 10.75
C GLU A 131 36.32 61.15 11.46
N THR A 132 35.16 60.73 11.98
CA THR A 132 34.19 61.63 12.63
C THR A 132 34.44 61.82 14.13
N GLY A 133 35.15 60.89 14.77
CA GLY A 133 35.32 60.82 16.23
C GLY A 133 34.05 60.39 16.98
N ASP A 134 33.04 59.86 16.29
CA ASP A 134 31.77 59.43 16.85
C ASP A 134 31.71 57.90 17.01
N ASP A 135 31.99 57.42 18.22
CA ASP A 135 31.97 55.99 18.55
C ASP A 135 30.56 55.38 18.52
N SER A 136 29.49 56.19 18.52
CA SER A 136 28.11 55.68 18.50
C SER A 136 27.78 54.92 17.20
N ILE A 137 28.55 55.19 16.14
CA ILE A 137 28.48 54.48 14.85
C ILE A 137 28.85 52.99 15.04
N LEU A 138 29.66 52.60 16.02
CA LEU A 138 30.00 51.19 16.22
C LEU A 138 28.92 50.39 16.96
N GLU A 139 28.00 51.07 17.66
CA GLU A 139 26.97 50.42 18.48
C GLU A 139 25.70 50.07 17.69
N GLU A 140 25.46 50.67 16.52
CA GLU A 140 24.25 50.34 15.76
C GLU A 140 24.35 48.94 15.10
N PRO A 141 23.25 48.19 15.04
CA PRO A 141 23.24 46.84 14.45
C PRO A 141 23.55 46.85 12.95
N ILE A 142 24.50 46.00 12.55
CA ILE A 142 24.95 45.87 11.15
C ILE A 142 23.89 45.16 10.32
N PHE A 143 23.34 45.87 9.33
CA PHE A 143 22.37 45.32 8.39
C PHE A 143 23.06 44.90 7.09
N ILE A 144 23.05 43.60 6.79
CA ILE A 144 23.62 43.05 5.55
C ILE A 144 22.45 42.75 4.59
N PRO A 145 22.44 43.31 3.36
CA PRO A 145 21.41 42.99 2.39
C PRO A 145 21.47 41.52 1.97
N ALA A 146 20.32 40.93 1.66
CA ALA A 146 20.24 39.52 1.26
C ALA A 146 21.09 39.23 0.01
N VAL A 147 22.01 38.26 0.12
CA VAL A 147 22.93 37.90 -0.96
C VAL A 147 22.18 37.18 -2.11
N PRO A 148 22.24 37.67 -3.35
CA PRO A 148 21.71 36.94 -4.51
C PRO A 148 22.63 35.76 -4.84
N VAL A 149 22.20 34.54 -4.52
CA VAL A 149 22.93 33.31 -4.87
C VAL A 149 22.20 32.54 -5.96
N ARG A 150 22.97 31.95 -6.88
CA ARG A 150 22.48 31.21 -8.05
C ARG A 150 21.31 30.29 -7.70
N GLU A 151 20.25 30.37 -8.50
CA GLU A 151 19.09 29.52 -8.35
C GLU A 151 19.25 28.14 -8.99
N ILE A 152 18.90 27.10 -8.24
CA ILE A 152 18.73 25.77 -8.80
C ILE A 152 17.45 25.82 -9.67
N PRO A 153 17.52 25.48 -10.96
CA PRO A 153 16.36 25.51 -11.84
C PRO A 153 15.21 24.66 -11.28
N LYS A 154 14.04 25.28 -11.10
CA LYS A 154 12.82 24.57 -10.74
C LYS A 154 12.16 24.05 -12.02
N GLU A 155 12.12 22.73 -12.18
CA GLU A 155 11.48 22.09 -13.32
C GLU A 155 10.00 21.83 -13.02
N LYS A 156 9.11 22.15 -13.97
CA LYS A 156 7.67 21.85 -13.83
C LYS A 156 7.45 20.34 -13.71
N GLY A 157 6.69 19.92 -12.69
CA GLY A 157 6.36 18.50 -12.48
C GLY A 157 7.36 17.71 -11.63
N HIS A 158 8.45 18.33 -11.17
CA HIS A 158 9.42 17.70 -10.28
C HIS A 158 9.47 18.42 -8.93
N SER A 159 9.31 17.66 -7.84
CA SER A 159 9.44 18.16 -6.47
C SER A 159 10.24 17.20 -5.63
N PHE A 160 11.07 17.73 -4.74
CA PHE A 160 11.71 16.97 -3.67
C PHE A 160 10.77 16.90 -2.47
N ARG A 161 10.76 15.77 -1.78
CA ARG A 161 10.04 15.56 -0.53
C ARG A 161 10.97 14.87 0.47
N ASP A 162 10.85 15.23 1.73
CA ASP A 162 11.53 14.54 2.81
C ASP A 162 10.85 13.20 3.12
N ASP A 163 11.63 12.12 3.00
CA ASP A 163 11.23 10.76 3.36
C ASP A 163 11.82 10.41 4.73
N TRP A 164 10.97 10.44 5.76
CA TRP A 164 11.35 10.16 7.14
C TRP A 164 11.25 8.66 7.42
N LYS A 165 12.39 8.02 7.71
CA LYS A 165 12.46 6.58 8.00
C LYS A 165 12.65 6.34 9.49
N SER A 166 11.86 5.44 10.06
CA SER A 166 11.96 5.01 11.46
C SER A 166 12.14 3.50 11.57
N LYS A 167 12.94 3.05 12.54
CA LYS A 167 13.08 1.64 12.88
C LYS A 167 12.76 1.46 14.36
N VAL A 168 11.88 0.51 14.68
CA VAL A 168 11.61 0.14 16.07
C VAL A 168 12.83 -0.60 16.62
N VAL A 169 13.49 0.00 17.60
CA VAL A 169 14.66 -0.59 18.27
C VAL A 169 14.24 -1.47 19.43
N ASN A 170 13.24 -1.02 20.22
CA ASN A 170 12.67 -1.78 21.32
C ASN A 170 11.14 -1.65 21.32
N PRO A 171 10.40 -2.71 20.95
CA PRO A 171 8.94 -2.70 20.94
C PRO A 171 8.30 -2.40 22.29
N ALA A 172 8.92 -2.78 23.41
CA ALA A 172 8.34 -2.61 24.74
C ALA A 172 8.22 -1.14 25.17
N LEU A 173 9.00 -0.25 24.58
CA LEU A 173 8.95 1.19 24.86
C LEU A 173 7.99 1.95 23.92
N VAL A 174 7.40 1.27 22.94
CA VAL A 174 6.45 1.90 22.02
C VAL A 174 5.16 2.22 22.79
N PRO A 175 4.67 3.48 22.81
CA PRO A 175 3.48 3.84 23.58
C PRO A 175 2.21 3.09 23.16
N PHE A 176 1.53 2.47 24.13
CA PHE A 176 0.21 1.86 23.99
C PHE A 176 -0.90 2.86 24.39
N PRO A 177 -2.03 2.96 23.67
CA PRO A 177 -2.45 2.17 22.50
C PRO A 177 -2.13 2.79 21.14
N ALA A 178 -1.51 3.98 21.09
CA ALA A 178 -1.41 4.80 19.87
C ALA A 178 -0.71 4.13 18.68
N TYR A 179 0.29 3.29 18.93
CA TYR A 179 1.12 2.67 17.88
C TYR A 179 1.01 1.13 17.85
N TRP A 180 0.11 0.55 18.65
CA TRP A 180 -0.08 -0.89 18.73
C TRP A 180 -1.33 -1.32 17.97
N VAL A 181 -1.21 -2.35 17.15
CA VAL A 181 -2.33 -2.97 16.43
C VAL A 181 -2.65 -4.32 17.06
N ILE A 182 -3.93 -4.54 17.35
CA ILE A 182 -4.42 -5.81 17.90
C ILE A 182 -4.41 -6.88 16.79
N ASP A 183 -3.83 -8.04 17.07
CA ASP A 183 -3.80 -9.17 16.14
C ASP A 183 -5.11 -9.98 16.22
N GLU A 184 -6.13 -9.51 15.49
CA GLU A 184 -7.45 -10.14 15.43
C GLU A 184 -7.39 -11.61 14.99
N LYS A 185 -6.47 -11.95 14.07
CA LYS A 185 -6.32 -13.32 13.57
C LYS A 185 -5.85 -14.28 14.66
N LYS A 186 -4.97 -13.83 15.57
CA LYS A 186 -4.59 -14.65 16.73
C LYS A 186 -5.74 -14.81 17.71
N ILE A 187 -6.50 -13.74 17.97
CA ILE A 187 -7.68 -13.80 18.83
C ILE A 187 -8.66 -14.85 18.28
N GLU A 188 -9.02 -14.77 17.00
CA GLU A 188 -9.90 -15.74 16.37
C GLU A 188 -9.39 -17.18 16.48
N LYS A 189 -8.09 -17.41 16.27
CA LYS A 189 -7.51 -18.77 16.39
C LYS A 189 -7.67 -19.32 17.80
N VAL A 190 -7.43 -18.52 18.83
CA VAL A 190 -7.59 -18.93 20.23
C VAL A 190 -9.06 -19.18 20.57
N VAL A 191 -9.96 -18.31 20.12
CA VAL A 191 -11.41 -18.47 20.29
C VAL A 191 -11.91 -19.75 19.62
N LYS A 192 -11.50 -20.01 18.37
CA LYS A 192 -11.86 -21.23 17.62
C LYS A 192 -11.29 -22.49 18.28
N ALA A 193 -10.03 -22.46 18.73
CA ALA A 193 -9.39 -23.60 19.40
C ALA A 193 -10.06 -23.96 20.74
N THR A 194 -10.51 -22.95 21.49
CA THR A 194 -11.17 -23.14 22.79
C THR A 194 -12.69 -23.28 22.68
N LYS A 195 -13.25 -23.29 21.47
CA LYS A 195 -14.70 -23.29 21.21
C LYS A 195 -15.46 -22.21 21.98
N GLY A 196 -14.83 -21.05 22.16
CA GLY A 196 -15.38 -19.91 22.89
C GLY A 196 -15.35 -20.02 24.42
N ALA A 197 -14.68 -21.02 25.00
CA ALA A 197 -14.55 -21.14 26.46
C ALA A 197 -13.57 -20.11 27.07
N VAL A 198 -12.71 -19.48 26.26
CA VAL A 198 -11.76 -18.47 26.72
C VAL A 198 -12.45 -17.11 26.94
N THR A 199 -12.10 -16.42 28.02
CA THR A 199 -12.48 -15.01 28.22
C THR A 199 -11.28 -14.12 27.91
N ILE A 200 -11.39 -13.27 26.88
CA ILE A 200 -10.37 -12.29 26.52
C ILE A 200 -10.92 -10.90 26.86
N PRO A 201 -10.33 -10.17 27.82
CA PRO A 201 -10.78 -8.83 28.18
C PRO A 201 -10.87 -7.91 26.95
N GLY A 202 -12.01 -7.21 26.79
CA GLY A 202 -12.26 -6.32 25.65
C GLY A 202 -12.74 -6.99 24.37
N VAL A 203 -12.87 -8.33 24.33
CA VAL A 203 -13.39 -9.08 23.17
C VAL A 203 -14.70 -9.77 23.52
N LYS A 204 -15.74 -9.54 22.71
CA LYS A 204 -17.02 -10.25 22.81
C LYS A 204 -16.98 -11.51 21.94
N ILE A 205 -17.25 -12.67 22.54
CA ILE A 205 -17.28 -13.96 21.84
C ILE A 205 -18.73 -14.46 21.82
N TRP A 206 -19.22 -14.89 20.66
CA TRP A 206 -20.55 -15.49 20.50
C TRP A 206 -20.50 -16.68 19.54
N LYS A 207 -21.49 -17.58 19.63
CA LYS A 207 -21.64 -18.76 18.76
C LYS A 207 -22.79 -18.50 17.78
N GLU A 208 -22.49 -18.65 16.49
CA GLU A 208 -23.49 -18.79 15.44
C GLU A 208 -23.41 -20.22 14.90
N GLU A 209 -24.57 -20.87 14.76
CA GLU A 209 -24.66 -22.21 14.19
C GLU A 209 -24.91 -22.06 12.69
N ILE A 210 -23.96 -22.53 11.90
CA ILE A 210 -24.00 -22.47 10.44
C ILE A 210 -23.92 -23.91 9.95
N GLU A 211 -24.85 -24.30 9.09
CA GLU A 211 -24.82 -25.61 8.45
C GLU A 211 -23.59 -25.69 7.53
N ALA A 212 -22.67 -26.59 7.87
CA ALA A 212 -21.42 -26.77 7.14
C ALA A 212 -21.44 -28.10 6.41
N VAL A 213 -21.60 -28.03 5.10
CA VAL A 213 -21.68 -29.22 4.25
C VAL A 213 -20.24 -29.53 3.77
N ARG A 214 -19.66 -30.67 4.16
CA ARG A 214 -18.30 -31.09 3.70
C ARG A 214 -18.39 -32.00 2.48
N SER A 215 -17.63 -31.72 1.42
CA SER A 215 -17.55 -32.67 0.30
C SER A 215 -16.75 -33.92 0.72
N LYS A 216 -17.31 -35.12 0.52
CA LYS A 216 -16.49 -36.35 0.47
C LYS A 216 -15.55 -36.32 -0.74
#